data_AF-A0A3R7LVG6-F1
#
_entry.id   AF-A0A3R7LVG6-F1
#
_cell.length_a   1.000
_cell.length_b   1.000
_cell.length_c   1.000
_cell.angle_alpha   90.00
_cell.angle_beta   90.00
_cell.angle_gamma   90.00
#
_symmetry.space_group_name_H-M   'P 1'
#
loop_
_entity.id
_entity.type
_entity.pdbx_description
1 polymer ?
#
loop_
_entity_poly.entity_id
_entity_poly.type
_entity_poly.pdbx_seq_one_letter_code
_entity_poly.pdbx_strand_id
1 'polypeptide(L)'
;MAKVCQRMLENPDLIARFRREETQLFILRVMVALIILYDHVHPHGAFVKASNVDVKGCVKVLKDQPASSSENLLNALRYTTKHLNDENTPKQIKTLLSV
;
A
#
# COMPACT_ATOMS: atom_id res chain seq x y z
N MET A 1 0.60 8.44 -8.93
CA MET A 1 0.76 7.04 -9.38
C MET A 1 0.14 6.02 -8.42
N ALA A 2 0.33 6.10 -7.10
CA ALA A 2 -0.23 5.11 -6.15
C ALA A 2 -1.74 4.87 -6.31
N LYS A 3 -2.54 5.94 -6.43
CA LYS A 3 -3.99 5.86 -6.69
C LYS A 3 -4.36 5.15 -8.00
N VAL A 4 -3.50 5.22 -9.02
CA VAL A 4 -3.72 4.49 -10.28
C VAL A 4 -3.49 3.00 -10.06
N CYS A 5 -2.40 2.63 -9.40
CA CYS A 5 -2.11 1.24 -9.04
C CYS A 5 -3.24 0.63 -8.19
N GLN A 6 -3.68 1.36 -7.16
CA GLN A 6 -4.80 0.97 -6.31
C GLN A 6 -6.07 0.71 -7.14
N ARG A 7 -6.50 1.66 -7.99
CA ARG A 7 -7.68 1.50 -8.84
C ARG A 7 -7.58 0.31 -9.80
N MET A 8 -6.40 0.07 -10.35
CA MET A 8 -6.15 -1.08 -11.23
C MET A 8 -6.31 -2.42 -10.50
N LEU A 9 -6.05 -2.46 -9.18
CA LEU A 9 -6.13 -3.65 -8.34
C LEU A 9 -7.47 -3.79 -7.59
N GLU A 10 -8.25 -2.72 -7.46
CA GLU A 10 -9.57 -2.75 -6.82
C GLU A 10 -10.71 -3.04 -7.81
N ASN A 11 -10.50 -2.79 -9.11
CA ASN A 11 -11.52 -2.99 -10.13
C ASN A 11 -11.34 -4.35 -10.84
N PRO A 12 -12.26 -5.31 -10.65
CA PRO A 12 -12.18 -6.62 -11.31
C PRO A 12 -12.18 -6.54 -12.84
N ASP A 13 -12.90 -5.57 -13.43
CA ASP A 13 -12.93 -5.37 -14.89
C ASP A 13 -11.59 -4.91 -15.45
N LEU A 14 -10.77 -4.23 -14.64
CA LEU A 14 -9.41 -3.85 -15.01
C LEU A 14 -8.44 -5.02 -14.82
N ILE A 15 -8.59 -5.78 -13.73
CA ILE A 15 -7.79 -7.00 -13.50
C ILE A 15 -8.00 -8.01 -14.62
N ALA A 16 -9.25 -8.24 -15.04
CA ALA A 16 -9.59 -9.16 -16.12
C ALA A 16 -8.96 -8.80 -17.48
N ARG A 17 -8.51 -7.55 -17.65
CA ARG A 17 -7.80 -7.09 -18.87
C ARG A 17 -6.30 -7.38 -18.82
N PHE A 18 -5.74 -7.80 -17.70
CA PHE A 18 -4.33 -8.15 -17.60
C PHE A 18 -4.06 -9.44 -18.39
N ARG A 19 -3.16 -9.35 -19.37
CA ARG A 19 -2.78 -10.50 -20.22
C ARG A 19 -1.70 -11.39 -19.60
N ARG A 20 -0.99 -10.88 -18.60
CA ARG A 20 0.13 -11.57 -17.93
C ARG A 20 -0.13 -11.58 -16.43
N GLU A 21 -0.09 -12.76 -15.82
CA GLU A 21 -0.29 -12.96 -14.38
C GLU A 21 0.68 -12.11 -13.53
N GLU A 22 1.91 -11.94 -14.00
CA GLU A 22 2.94 -11.13 -13.34
C GLU A 22 2.58 -9.64 -13.21
N THR A 23 1.66 -9.13 -14.04
CA THR A 23 1.26 -7.71 -14.07
C THR A 23 0.66 -7.29 -12.75
N GLN A 24 -0.17 -8.14 -12.14
CA GLN A 24 -0.80 -7.85 -10.86
C GLN A 24 0.25 -7.73 -9.75
N LEU A 25 1.18 -8.70 -9.67
CA LEU A 25 2.30 -8.68 -8.72
C LEU A 25 3.21 -7.47 -8.92
N PHE A 26 3.47 -7.08 -10.17
CA PHE A 26 4.23 -5.88 -10.50
C PHE A 26 3.54 -4.62 -9.96
N ILE A 27 2.23 -4.47 -10.20
CA ILE A 27 1.47 -3.30 -9.74
C ILE A 27 1.40 -3.25 -8.21
N LEU A 28 1.24 -4.39 -7.52
CA LEU A 28 1.28 -4.47 -6.06
C LEU A 28 2.62 -3.96 -5.50
N ARG A 29 3.75 -4.39 -6.09
CA ARG A 29 5.10 -3.93 -5.71
C ARG A 29 5.29 -2.44 -5.96
N VAL A 30 4.85 -1.94 -7.13
CA VAL A 30 4.92 -0.51 -7.46
C VAL A 30 4.07 0.31 -6.48
N MET A 31 2.88 -0.15 -6.13
CA MET A 31 2.01 0.51 -5.15
C MET A 31 2.71 0.68 -3.79
N VAL A 32 3.28 -0.41 -3.26
CA VAL A 32 4.00 -0.41 -1.97
C VAL A 32 5.24 0.49 -2.01
N ALA A 33 6.04 0.40 -3.08
CA ALA A 33 7.23 1.23 -3.26
C ALA A 33 6.86 2.72 -3.31
N LEU A 34 5.77 3.09 -3.98
CA LEU A 34 5.30 4.47 -4.05
C LEU A 34 4.81 4.99 -2.69
N ILE A 35 4.18 4.15 -1.87
CA ILE A 35 3.78 4.52 -0.50
C ILE A 35 5.03 4.82 0.34
N ILE A 36 6.02 3.91 0.34
CA ILE A 36 7.27 4.07 1.10
C ILE A 36 8.01 5.33 0.64
N LEU A 37 8.17 5.51 -0.67
CA LEU A 37 8.85 6.70 -1.21
C LEU A 37 8.11 8.00 -0.82
N TYR A 38 6.79 8.03 -0.94
CA TYR A 38 6.00 9.18 -0.54
C TYR A 38 6.14 9.46 0.96
N ASP A 39 6.15 8.42 1.79
CA ASP A 39 6.33 8.54 3.22
C ASP A 39 7.68 9.15 3.60
N HIS A 40 8.74 8.85 2.85
CA HIS A 40 10.07 9.41 3.10
C HIS A 40 10.25 10.84 2.57
N VAL A 41 9.61 11.18 1.45
CA VAL A 41 9.83 12.47 0.75
C VAL A 41 8.83 13.55 1.18
N HIS A 42 7.59 13.17 1.52
CA HIS A 42 6.58 14.14 1.93
C HIS A 42 6.83 14.62 3.37
N PRO A 43 6.77 15.93 3.67
CA PRO A 43 7.12 16.46 5.00
C PRO A 43 6.32 15.87 6.16
N HIS A 44 5.08 15.46 5.90
CA HIS A 44 4.17 14.88 6.89
C HIS A 44 3.97 13.37 6.71
N GLY A 45 4.71 12.73 5.79
CA GLY A 45 4.58 11.31 5.52
C GLY A 45 3.29 10.88 4.81
N ALA A 46 3.14 9.56 4.66
CA ALA A 46 2.01 8.91 3.97
C ALA A 46 0.84 8.62 4.90
N PHE A 47 1.05 8.62 6.22
CA PHE A 47 0.12 8.06 7.21
C PHE A 47 -0.79 9.10 7.89
N VAL A 48 -0.54 10.39 7.69
CA VAL A 48 -1.41 11.46 8.20
C VAL A 48 -2.77 11.45 7.51
N LYS A 49 -3.82 11.86 8.24
CA LYS A 49 -5.20 11.89 7.69
C LYS A 49 -5.35 12.73 6.41
N ALA A 50 -4.55 13.78 6.27
CA ALA A 50 -4.56 14.67 5.12
C ALA A 50 -3.68 14.18 3.95
N SER A 51 -3.10 12.99 4.06
CA SER A 51 -2.27 12.39 3.01
C SER A 51 -3.08 12.17 1.73
N ASN A 52 -2.46 12.46 0.59
CA ASN A 52 -3.04 12.18 -0.73
C ASN A 52 -2.94 10.69 -1.12
N VAL A 53 -2.30 9.87 -0.28
CA VAL A 53 -2.14 8.43 -0.47
C VAL A 53 -3.11 7.69 0.45
N ASP A 54 -4.04 6.94 -0.12
CA ASP A 54 -4.94 6.07 0.63
C ASP A 54 -4.24 4.78 1.06
N VAL A 55 -3.39 4.90 2.09
CA VAL A 55 -2.64 3.75 2.63
C VAL A 55 -3.59 2.67 3.15
N LYS A 56 -4.73 3.06 3.73
CA LYS A 56 -5.72 2.11 4.27
C LYS A 56 -6.32 1.24 3.15
N GLY A 57 -6.74 1.83 2.04
CA GLY A 57 -7.23 1.10 0.88
C GLY A 57 -6.14 0.21 0.27
N CYS A 58 -4.92 0.73 0.13
CA CYS A 58 -3.79 -0.06 -0.38
C CYS A 58 -3.46 -1.27 0.51
N VAL A 59 -3.51 -1.13 1.84
CA VAL A 59 -3.30 -2.26 2.77
C VAL A 59 -4.41 -3.30 2.66
N LYS A 60 -5.67 -2.88 2.43
CA LYS A 60 -6.77 -3.83 2.16
C LYS A 60 -6.52 -4.63 0.88
N VAL A 61 -6.16 -3.96 -0.21
CA VAL A 61 -5.81 -4.60 -1.48
C VAL A 61 -4.72 -5.66 -1.29
N LEU A 62 -3.69 -5.36 -0.47
CA LEU A 62 -2.63 -6.32 -0.15
C LEU A 62 -3.14 -7.51 0.66
N LYS A 63 -4.00 -7.29 1.65
CA LYS A 63 -4.58 -8.35 2.49
C LYS A 63 -5.52 -9.28 1.71
N ASP A 64 -6.10 -8.81 0.62
CA ASP A 64 -6.95 -9.61 -0.26
C ASP A 64 -6.13 -10.53 -1.20
N GLN A 65 -4.81 -10.38 -1.23
CA GLN A 65 -3.91 -11.25 -2.01
C GLN A 65 -3.47 -12.49 -1.21
N PRO A 66 -3.07 -13.59 -1.88
CA PRO A 66 -2.46 -14.73 -1.22
C PRO A 66 -1.25 -14.32 -0.36
N ALA A 67 -1.16 -14.86 0.86
CA ALA A 67 -0.12 -14.51 1.84
C ALA A 67 1.31 -14.67 1.29
N SER A 68 1.54 -15.65 0.41
CA SER A 68 2.83 -15.86 -0.28
C SER A 68 3.30 -14.66 -1.11
N SER A 69 2.36 -13.80 -1.54
CA SER A 69 2.62 -12.63 -2.36
C SER A 69 2.56 -11.31 -1.59
N SER A 70 1.74 -11.23 -0.53
CA SER A 70 1.47 -9.99 0.20
C SER A 70 2.28 -9.81 1.48
N GLU A 71 2.70 -10.87 2.16
CA GLU A 71 3.32 -10.74 3.49
C GLU A 71 4.64 -9.95 3.44
N ASN A 72 5.48 -10.19 2.41
CA ASN A 72 6.71 -9.44 2.21
C ASN A 72 6.45 -7.95 1.94
N LEU A 73 5.34 -7.63 1.25
CA LEU A 73 4.95 -6.25 0.96
C LEU A 73 4.38 -5.56 2.20
N LEU A 74 3.61 -6.28 3.02
CA LEU A 74 3.14 -5.79 4.31
C LEU A 74 4.32 -5.54 5.27
N ASN A 75 5.33 -6.42 5.27
CA ASN A 75 6.56 -6.24 6.04
C ASN A 75 7.38 -5.03 5.56
N ALA A 76 7.46 -4.79 4.25
CA ALA A 76 8.09 -3.58 3.73
C ALA A 76 7.39 -2.31 4.25
N LEU A 77 6.06 -2.31 4.34
CA LEU A 77 5.32 -1.21 4.97
C LEU A 77 5.59 -1.13 6.48
N ARG A 78 5.71 -2.25 7.20
CA ARG A 78 5.98 -2.23 8.66
C ARG A 78 7.36 -1.69 9.02
N TYR A 79 8.37 -2.06 8.23
CA TYR A 79 9.77 -1.89 8.65
C TYR A 79 10.54 -0.85 7.85
N THR A 80 10.05 -0.43 6.69
CA THR A 80 10.78 0.50 5.81
C THR A 80 10.14 1.89 5.76
N THR A 81 8.94 2.08 6.32
CA THR A 81 8.31 3.39 6.41
C THR A 81 8.88 4.22 7.55
N LYS A 82 8.91 5.54 7.37
CA LYS A 82 9.42 6.51 8.33
C LYS A 82 8.39 6.89 9.39
N HIS A 83 7.14 7.15 9.00
CA HIS A 83 6.15 7.79 9.88
C HIS A 83 5.07 6.83 10.43
N LEU A 84 5.15 5.53 10.14
CA LEU A 84 4.14 4.56 10.60
C LEU A 84 3.99 4.55 12.13
N ASN A 85 5.11 4.69 12.85
CA ASN A 85 5.13 4.61 14.31
C ASN A 85 4.85 5.94 15.01
N ASP A 86 4.74 7.05 14.28
CA ASP A 86 4.47 8.37 14.83
C ASP A 86 3.16 8.40 15.64
N GLU A 87 3.11 9.27 16.66
CA GLU A 87 1.90 9.44 17.50
C GLU A 87 0.69 9.92 16.68
N ASN A 88 0.94 10.69 15.63
CA ASN A 88 -0.08 11.25 14.75
C ASN A 88 -0.65 10.23 13.76
N THR A 89 -0.03 9.04 13.63
CA THR A 89 -0.51 7.99 12.73
C THR A 89 -1.78 7.34 13.29
N PRO A 90 -2.90 7.33 12.54
CA PRO A 90 -4.17 6.79 13.01
C PRO A 90 -4.06 5.35 13.51
N LYS A 91 -4.55 5.10 14.74
CA LYS A 91 -4.53 3.76 15.38
C LYS A 91 -5.07 2.64 14.48
N GLN A 92 -6.10 2.92 13.68
CA GLN A 92 -6.67 1.95 12.76
C GLN A 92 -5.65 1.43 11.72
N ILE A 93 -4.74 2.28 11.24
CA ILE A 93 -3.71 1.86 10.28
C ILE A 93 -2.66 1.00 10.97
N LYS A 94 -2.25 1.39 12.19
CA LYS A 94 -1.34 0.60 13.03
C LYS A 94 -1.90 -0.80 13.29
N THR A 95 -3.17 -0.91 13.69
CA THR A 95 -3.87 -2.21 13.83
C THR A 95 -3.92 -3.02 12.54
N LEU A 96 -4.14 -2.37 11.38
CA LEU A 96 -4.14 -3.09 10.10
C LEU A 96 -2.77 -3.68 9.78
N LEU A 97 -1.69 -3.03 10.17
CA LEU A 97 -0.32 -3.51 9.99
C LEU A 97 0.21 -4.29 11.20
N SER A 98 -0.60 -4.50 12.24
CA SER A 98 -0.22 -5.20 13.48
C SER A 98 1.02 -4.62 14.15
N VAL A 99 1.11 -3.28 14.19
CA VAL A 99 2.16 -2.49 14.87
C VAL A 99 1.53 -1.47 15.82
#